data_AF-V8CCE1-F1
#
_entry.id   AF-V8CCE1-F1
#
_cell.length_a   1.000
_cell.length_b   1.000
_cell.length_c   1.000
_cell.angle_alpha   90.00
_cell.angle_beta   90.00
_cell.angle_gamma   90.00
#
_symmetry.space_group_name_H-M   'P 1'
#
loop_
_entity.id
_entity.type
_entity.pdbx_description
1 polymer ?
#
loop_
_entity_poly.entity_id
_entity_poly.type
_entity_poly.pdbx_seq_one_letter_code
_entity_poly.pdbx_strand_id
1 'polypeptide(L)'
;MQDKFYPPVPLHKYQTKASKILETLRAWYKKSDRFFHLLVGMPSYDKYVEHMRTKHPEREIKSQAEFFKEALEARYNGGVNRCC
;
A
#
# COMPACT_ATOMS: atom_id res chain seq x y z
N MET A 1 -13.51 14.73 41.75
CA MET A 1 -12.18 14.17 41.43
C MET A 1 -12.15 12.77 41.99
N GLN A 2 -12.36 11.76 41.14
CA GLN A 2 -12.16 10.35 41.45
C GLN A 2 -11.31 9.76 40.33
N ASP A 3 -10.09 9.36 40.70
CA ASP A 3 -9.15 8.55 39.95
C ASP A 3 -9.82 7.30 39.35
N LYS A 4 -9.96 7.27 38.02
CA LYS A 4 -10.17 6.02 37.29
C LYS A 4 -8.83 5.29 37.17
N PHE A 5 -8.49 4.58 38.25
CA PHE A 5 -7.44 3.55 38.28
C PHE A 5 -7.84 2.41 37.32
N TYR A 6 -7.43 2.51 36.06
CA TYR A 6 -7.54 1.41 35.10
C TYR A 6 -6.42 0.42 35.41
N PRO A 7 -6.72 -0.87 35.70
CA PRO A 7 -5.66 -1.84 35.96
C PRO A 7 -4.79 -2.00 34.70
N PRO A 8 -3.46 -2.16 34.82
CA PRO A 8 -2.61 -2.41 33.66
C PRO A 8 -3.03 -3.74 33.04
N VAL A 9 -3.64 -3.68 31.86
CA VAL A 9 -3.92 -4.87 31.05
C VAL A 9 -2.58 -5.52 30.69
N PRO A 10 -2.34 -6.80 31.03
CA PRO A 10 -1.12 -7.47 30.63
C PRO A 10 -1.15 -7.69 29.11
N LEU A 11 -0.40 -6.87 28.36
CA LEU A 11 -0.20 -6.99 26.90
C LEU A 11 0.69 -8.18 26.49
N HIS A 12 0.94 -9.11 27.42
CA HIS A 12 1.97 -10.12 27.25
C HIS A 12 1.35 -11.49 26.93
N LYS A 13 1.69 -11.96 25.73
CA LYS A 13 1.78 -13.37 25.29
C LYS A 13 0.47 -14.08 24.96
N TYR A 14 -0.12 -13.69 23.82
CA TYR A 14 -0.88 -14.65 23.00
C TYR A 14 -0.06 -15.06 21.78
N GLN A 15 0.90 -15.97 22.00
CA GLN A 15 1.65 -16.61 20.92
C GLN A 15 1.00 -17.97 20.62
N THR A 16 0.04 -18.00 19.72
CA THR A 16 -0.62 -19.25 19.27
C THR A 16 -0.92 -19.17 17.77
N LYS A 17 -1.00 -20.33 17.09
CA LYS A 17 -1.08 -20.59 15.62
C LYS A 17 -1.71 -19.52 14.71
N ALA A 18 -2.66 -18.73 15.21
CA ALA A 18 -3.24 -17.57 14.55
C ALA A 18 -2.18 -16.57 14.03
N SER A 19 -1.08 -16.34 14.76
CA SER A 19 -0.02 -15.44 14.29
C SER A 19 0.65 -15.95 13.00
N LYS A 20 0.89 -17.27 12.89
CA LYS A 20 1.45 -17.91 11.70
C LYS A 20 0.51 -17.81 10.49
N ILE A 21 -0.80 -17.97 10.71
CA ILE A 21 -1.81 -17.83 9.64
C ILE A 21 -1.87 -16.37 9.17
N LEU A 22 -1.86 -15.42 10.10
CA LEU A 22 -1.87 -13.99 9.77
C LEU A 22 -0.60 -13.57 9.02
N GLU A 23 0.58 -14.04 9.43
CA GLU A 23 1.85 -13.80 8.73
C GLU A 23 1.81 -14.38 7.30
N THR A 24 1.29 -15.61 7.16
CA THR A 24 1.15 -16.27 5.86
C THR A 24 0.17 -15.53 4.95
N LEU A 25 -0.99 -15.13 5.47
CA LEU A 25 -1.99 -14.34 4.74
C LEU A 25 -1.42 -12.98 4.33
N ARG A 26 -0.66 -12.32 5.21
CA ARG A 26 0.01 -11.05 4.91
C ARG A 26 1.06 -11.20 3.80
N ALA A 27 1.83 -12.28 3.81
CA ALA A 27 2.79 -12.58 2.76
C ALA A 27 2.11 -12.87 1.42
N TRP A 28 1.00 -13.61 1.43
CA TRP A 28 0.20 -13.88 0.24
C TRP A 28 -0.47 -12.62 -0.31
N TYR A 29 -1.03 -11.77 0.56
CA TYR A 29 -1.61 -10.48 0.18
C TYR A 29 -0.58 -9.54 -0.46
N LYS A 30 0.64 -9.47 0.09
CA LYS A 30 1.72 -8.68 -0.52
C LYS A 30 2.08 -9.18 -1.93
N LYS A 31 1.99 -10.49 -2.18
CA LYS A 31 2.32 -11.09 -3.48
C LYS A 31 1.21 -10.93 -4.52
N SER A 32 -0.04 -10.83 -4.08
CA SER A 32 -1.20 -10.74 -4.98
C SER A 32 -1.45 -9.33 -5.53
N ASP A 33 -0.88 -8.29 -4.92
CA ASP A 33 -0.91 -6.89 -5.36
C ASP A 33 -0.68 -6.75 -6.88
N ARG A 34 0.33 -7.46 -7.40
CA ARG A 34 0.73 -7.46 -8.82
C ARG A 34 -0.39 -7.89 -9.79
N PHE A 35 -1.34 -8.71 -9.32
CA PHE A 35 -2.47 -9.21 -10.10
C PHE A 35 -3.73 -8.37 -9.88
N PHE A 36 -4.01 -7.95 -8.65
CA PHE A 36 -5.17 -7.12 -8.33
C PHE A 36 -5.16 -5.77 -9.06
N HIS A 37 -3.98 -5.17 -9.20
CA HIS A 37 -3.80 -3.94 -9.96
C HIS A 37 -4.20 -4.06 -11.44
N LEU A 38 -4.03 -5.23 -12.05
CA LEU A 38 -4.46 -5.50 -13.42
C LEU A 38 -6.00 -5.59 -13.53
N LEU A 39 -6.65 -6.18 -12.51
CA LEU A 39 -8.11 -6.33 -12.48
C LEU A 39 -8.83 -4.99 -12.25
N VAL A 40 -8.28 -4.16 -11.36
CA VAL A 40 -8.85 -2.85 -11.00
C VAL A 40 -8.41 -1.76 -11.99
N GLY A 41 -7.46 -2.05 -12.89
CA GLY A 41 -6.93 -1.09 -13.87
C GLY A 41 -6.14 0.05 -13.24
N MET A 42 -5.54 -0.19 -12.08
CA MET A 42 -4.76 0.79 -11.31
C MET A 42 -3.30 0.35 -11.26
N PRO A 43 -2.31 1.22 -11.45
CA PRO A 43 -0.91 0.81 -11.50
C PRO A 43 -0.38 0.40 -10.11
N SER A 44 0.52 -0.59 -10.07
CA SER A 44 1.14 -1.11 -8.82
C SER A 44 2.34 -0.25 -8.40
N TYR A 45 2.36 0.16 -7.14
CA TYR A 45 3.44 0.99 -6.59
C TYR A 45 4.78 0.26 -6.55
N ASP A 46 4.82 -1.02 -6.17
CA ASP A 46 6.05 -1.81 -6.14
C ASP A 46 6.71 -1.88 -7.53
N LYS A 47 5.92 -2.06 -8.60
CA LYS A 47 6.42 -2.01 -9.98
C LYS A 47 6.96 -0.63 -10.35
N TYR A 48 6.31 0.45 -9.92
CA TYR A 48 6.79 1.81 -10.13
C TYR A 48 8.15 2.02 -9.46
N VAL A 49 8.30 1.60 -8.19
CA VAL A 49 9.56 1.72 -7.45
C VAL A 49 10.68 0.90 -8.12
N GLU A 50 10.41 -0.34 -8.52
CA GLU A 50 11.37 -1.17 -9.25
C GLU A 50 11.79 -0.51 -10.58
N HIS A 51 10.82 0.01 -11.34
CA HIS A 51 11.09 0.72 -12.58
C HIS A 51 11.95 1.98 -12.36
N MET A 52 11.60 2.81 -11.39
CA MET A 52 12.36 4.02 -11.07
C MET A 52 13.78 3.68 -10.65
N ARG A 53 13.98 2.68 -9.79
CA ARG A 53 15.32 2.25 -9.36
C ARG A 53 16.17 1.69 -10.50
N THR A 54 15.56 1.01 -11.47
CA THR A 54 16.29 0.35 -12.56
C THR A 54 16.51 1.24 -13.78
N LYS A 55 15.60 2.18 -14.06
CA LYS A 55 15.60 3.01 -15.28
C LYS A 55 15.89 4.48 -15.00
N HIS A 56 15.58 4.97 -13.81
CA HIS A 56 15.70 6.37 -13.43
C HIS A 56 16.29 6.54 -12.02
N PRO A 57 17.49 6.01 -11.75
CA PRO A 57 18.12 6.12 -10.43
C PRO A 57 18.41 7.57 -10.01
N GLU A 58 18.43 8.50 -10.97
CA GLU A 58 18.63 9.94 -10.76
C GLU A 58 17.39 10.68 -10.23
N ARG A 59 16.22 10.04 -10.28
CA ARG A 59 14.96 10.68 -9.88
C ARG A 59 14.51 10.20 -8.50
N GLU A 60 13.95 11.13 -7.74
CA GLU A 60 13.32 10.80 -6.46
C GLU A 60 12.06 9.96 -6.67
N ILE A 61 11.93 8.89 -5.88
CA ILE A 61 10.79 7.99 -5.92
C ILE A 61 9.66 8.65 -5.14
N LYS A 62 8.55 8.95 -5.82
CA LYS A 62 7.36 9.55 -5.21
C LYS A 62 6.83 8.68 -4.08
N SER A 63 6.21 9.30 -3.09
CA SER A 63 5.50 8.54 -2.05
C SER A 63 4.33 7.76 -2.66
N GLN A 64 3.90 6.69 -1.97
CA GLN A 64 2.78 5.87 -2.43
C GLN A 64 1.50 6.69 -2.62
N ALA A 65 1.22 7.63 -1.69
CA ALA A 65 0.03 8.48 -1.76
C ALA A 65 0.07 9.42 -2.97
N GLU A 66 1.22 10.03 -3.27
CA GLU A 66 1.39 10.90 -4.43
C GLU A 66 1.26 10.16 -5.74
N PHE A 67 1.84 8.96 -5.83
CA PHE A 67 1.70 8.09 -6.99
C PHE A 67 0.24 7.77 -7.29
N PHE A 68 -0.55 7.39 -6.27
CA PHE A 68 -1.97 7.09 -6.46
C PHE A 68 -2.78 8.34 -6.76
N LYS A 69 -2.49 9.47 -6.12
CA LYS A 69 -3.15 10.74 -6.43
C LYS A 69 -2.94 11.11 -7.89
N GLU A 70 -1.71 11.05 -8.39
CA GLU A 70 -1.40 11.34 -9.80
C GLU A 70 -2.06 10.33 -10.76
N ALA A 71 -2.11 9.04 -10.41
CA ALA A 71 -2.80 8.04 -11.21
C ALA A 71 -4.32 8.29 -11.27
N LEU A 72 -4.93 8.72 -10.17
CA LEU A 72 -6.35 9.09 -10.11
C LEU A 72 -6.62 10.39 -10.87
N GLU A 73 -5.78 11.41 -10.67
CA GLU A 73 -5.86 12.67 -11.41
C GLU A 73 -5.74 12.40 -12.90
N ALA A 74 -4.75 11.64 -13.37
CA ALA A 74 -4.62 11.30 -14.78
C ALA A 74 -5.83 10.54 -15.36
N ARG A 75 -6.52 9.73 -14.53
CA ARG A 75 -7.69 8.94 -14.95
C ARG A 75 -9.00 9.73 -14.95
N TYR A 76 -9.20 10.59 -13.95
CA TYR A 76 -10.48 11.25 -13.70
C TYR A 76 -10.46 12.75 -13.98
N ASN A 77 -9.32 13.41 -13.78
CA ASN A 77 -9.13 14.86 -13.97
C ASN A 77 -8.19 15.21 -15.14
N GLY A 78 -7.53 14.21 -15.73
CA GLY A 78 -6.80 14.27 -16.98
C GLY A 78 -7.82 14.40 -18.09
N GLY A 79 -8.38 15.60 -18.20
CA GLY A 79 -9.40 15.97 -19.16
C GLY A 79 -9.03 15.40 -20.51
N VAL A 80 -10.03 14.88 -21.20
CA VAL A 80 -9.96 14.43 -22.58
C VAL A 80 -8.99 15.33 -23.31
N ASN A 81 -7.79 14.83 -23.62
CA ASN A 81 -6.92 15.44 -24.60
C ASN A 81 -7.65 15.23 -25.93
N ARG A 82 -8.69 16.04 -26.17
CA ARG A 82 -9.32 16.17 -27.48
C ARG A 82 -8.23 16.79 -28.34
N CYS A 83 -7.43 15.91 -28.93
CA CYS A 83 -6.56 16.28 -30.01
C CYS A 83 -7.50 16.65 -31.17
N CYS A 84 -7.51 17.95 -31.49
CA CYS A 84 -8.06 18.61 -32.67
C CYS A 84 -9.59 18.54 -32.87
#